data_AF-A0A924T8J2-F1
#
_entry.id   AF-A0A924T8J2-F1
#
_cell.length_a   1.000
_cell.length_b   1.000
_cell.length_c   1.000
_cell.angle_alpha   90.00
_cell.angle_beta   90.00
_cell.angle_gamma   90.00
#
_symmetry.space_group_name_H-M   'P 1'
#
loop_
_entity.id
_entity.type
_entity.pdbx_description
1 polymer ?
#
loop_
_entity_poly.entity_id
_entity_poly.type
_entity_poly.pdbx_seq_one_letter_code
_entity_poly.pdbx_strand_id
1 'polypeptide(L)'
;MIRYLKRGASAAVLAEADAKVRTTVEGILKDVEAHGDEAVRRYSQQFDQWDPADFTLSQAAIEAAVKQLSARELEDIHFAQTQVRGFAQIQRDSMKDVEVETLPGVVLGHKHIPVNAVGCYVPG
;
A
#
# COMPACT_ATOMS: atom_id res chain seq x y z
N MET A 1 -7.87 -5.45 46.84
CA MET A 1 -8.91 -5.83 45.85
C MET A 1 -8.63 -5.05 44.58
N ILE A 2 -8.40 -5.71 43.44
CA ILE A 2 -8.02 -5.03 42.20
C ILE A 2 -9.29 -4.48 41.53
N ARG A 3 -9.34 -3.16 41.29
CA ARG A 3 -10.43 -2.49 40.57
C ARG A 3 -9.97 -2.19 39.14
N TYR A 4 -10.59 -2.87 38.18
CA TYR A 4 -10.36 -2.62 36.76
C TYR A 4 -11.19 -1.42 36.29
N LEU A 5 -10.55 -0.40 35.72
CA LEU A 5 -11.20 0.81 35.20
C LEU A 5 -11.70 0.65 33.75
N LYS A 6 -11.12 -0.29 33.00
CA LYS A 6 -11.54 -0.69 31.65
C LYS A 6 -11.19 -2.17 31.47
N ARG A 7 -12.08 -2.93 30.83
CA ARG A 7 -11.81 -4.31 30.40
C ARG A 7 -11.85 -4.35 28.88
N GLY A 8 -10.95 -5.10 28.27
CA GLY A 8 -11.00 -5.37 26.84
C GLY A 8 -12.29 -6.12 26.47
N ALA A 9 -12.66 -6.07 25.19
CA ALA A 9 -13.72 -6.92 24.67
C ALA A 9 -13.37 -8.40 24.92
N SER A 10 -14.39 -9.23 25.13
CA SER A 10 -14.17 -10.67 25.28
C SER A 10 -13.70 -11.28 23.95
N ALA A 11 -13.00 -12.41 24.01
CA ALA A 11 -12.58 -13.13 22.81
C ALA A 11 -13.75 -13.46 21.87
N ALA A 12 -14.93 -13.77 22.42
CA ALA A 12 -16.14 -14.02 21.64
C ALA A 12 -16.62 -12.77 20.89
N VAL A 13 -16.60 -11.60 21.54
CA VAL A 13 -16.98 -10.33 20.90
C VAL A 13 -16.01 -9.94 19.78
N LEU A 14 -14.70 -10.15 20.00
CA LEU A 14 -13.69 -9.91 18.97
C LEU A 14 -13.88 -10.86 17.77
N ALA A 15 -14.08 -12.15 18.03
CA ALA A 15 -14.28 -13.14 16.98
C ALA A 15 -15.54 -12.86 16.13
N GLU A 16 -16.63 -12.40 16.76
CA GLU A 16 -17.86 -12.03 16.04
C GLU A 16 -17.64 -10.78 15.17
N ALA A 17 -16.94 -9.76 15.70
CA ALA A 17 -16.60 -8.56 14.94
C ALA A 17 -15.71 -8.90 13.73
N ASP A 18 -14.70 -9.74 13.91
CA ASP A 18 -13.81 -10.20 12.85
C ASP A 18 -14.57 -10.99 11.77
N ALA A 19 -15.52 -11.85 12.17
CA ALA A 19 -16.36 -12.59 11.23
C ALA A 19 -17.24 -11.66 10.37
N LYS A 20 -17.79 -10.60 10.97
CA LYS A 20 -18.56 -9.57 10.24
C LYS A 20 -17.68 -8.81 9.26
N VAL A 21 -16.49 -8.36 9.69
CA VAL A 21 -15.53 -7.66 8.82
C VAL A 21 -15.13 -8.55 7.65
N ARG A 22 -14.77 -9.82 7.91
CA ARG A 22 -14.42 -10.77 6.85
C ARG A 22 -15.53 -10.92 5.82
N THR A 23 -16.76 -11.13 6.28
CA THR A 23 -17.92 -11.30 5.39
C THR A 23 -18.11 -10.08 4.48
N THR A 24 -17.99 -8.87 5.05
CA THR A 24 -18.09 -7.62 4.29
C THR A 24 -16.97 -7.49 3.26
N VAL A 25 -15.71 -7.71 3.66
CA VAL A 25 -14.55 -7.60 2.77
C VAL A 25 -14.62 -8.62 1.63
N GLU A 26 -14.96 -9.87 1.93
CA GLU A 26 -15.15 -10.91 0.89
C GLU A 26 -16.26 -10.53 -0.10
N GLY A 27 -17.35 -9.93 0.39
CA GLY A 27 -18.42 -9.42 -0.46
C GLY A 27 -17.94 -8.32 -1.41
N ILE A 28 -17.21 -7.33 -0.88
CA ILE A 28 -16.66 -6.22 -1.67
C ILE A 28 -15.68 -6.73 -2.72
N LEU A 29 -14.76 -7.64 -2.34
CA LEU A 29 -13.78 -8.20 -3.27
C LEU A 29 -14.45 -8.95 -4.42
N LYS A 30 -15.47 -9.77 -4.14
CA LYS A 30 -16.23 -10.47 -5.18
C LYS A 30 -16.98 -9.51 -6.10
N ASP A 31 -17.54 -8.44 -5.55
CA ASP A 31 -18.26 -7.44 -6.36
C ASP A 31 -17.31 -6.68 -7.28
N VAL A 32 -16.14 -6.28 -6.77
CA VAL A 32 -15.09 -5.61 -7.57
C VAL A 32 -14.50 -6.56 -8.61
N GLU A 33 -14.30 -7.84 -8.30
CA GLU A 33 -13.83 -8.82 -9.28
C GLU A 33 -14.85 -9.03 -10.42
N ALA A 34 -16.14 -9.03 -10.11
CA ALA A 34 -17.20 -9.24 -11.09
C ALA A 34 -17.54 -7.99 -11.92
N HIS A 35 -17.47 -6.79 -11.33
CA HIS A 35 -17.99 -5.55 -11.94
C HIS A 35 -16.95 -4.43 -12.08
N GLY A 36 -15.71 -4.64 -11.63
CA GLY A 36 -14.60 -3.71 -11.81
C GLY A 36 -14.88 -2.30 -11.27
N ASP A 37 -14.56 -1.29 -12.08
CA ASP A 37 -14.65 0.13 -11.71
C ASP A 37 -16.07 0.59 -11.36
N GLU A 38 -17.11 -0.09 -11.87
CA GLU A 38 -18.49 0.23 -11.50
C GLU A 38 -18.72 -0.04 -10.02
N ALA A 39 -18.26 -1.19 -9.51
CA ALA A 39 -18.36 -1.52 -8.08
C ALA A 39 -17.52 -0.55 -7.24
N VAL A 40 -16.31 -0.22 -7.68
CA VAL A 40 -15.45 0.76 -7.00
C VAL A 40 -16.16 2.10 -6.86
N ARG A 41 -16.81 2.59 -7.93
CA ARG A 41 -17.56 3.83 -7.91
C ARG A 41 -18.74 3.80 -6.94
N ARG A 42 -19.52 2.70 -6.94
CA ARG A 42 -20.62 2.53 -5.97
C ARG A 42 -20.11 2.58 -4.52
N TYR A 43 -19.00 1.91 -4.22
CA TYR A 43 -18.43 1.90 -2.87
C TYR A 43 -17.84 3.27 -2.48
N SER A 44 -17.20 3.99 -3.40
CA SER A 44 -16.70 5.34 -3.14
C SER A 44 -17.85 6.32 -2.83
N GLN A 45 -18.94 6.26 -3.59
CA GLN A 45 -20.16 7.01 -3.27
C GLN A 45 -20.75 6.63 -1.90
N GLN A 46 -20.76 5.34 -1.56
CA GLN A 46 -21.34 4.85 -0.32
C GLN A 46 -20.52 5.25 0.92
N PHE A 47 -19.20 5.07 0.87
CA PHE A 47 -18.34 5.24 2.04
C PHE A 47 -17.76 6.66 2.15
N ASP A 48 -17.38 7.25 1.03
CA ASP A 48 -16.66 8.53 0.99
C ASP A 48 -17.53 9.68 0.47
N GLN A 49 -18.72 9.37 -0.06
CA GLN A 49 -19.60 10.34 -0.74
C GLN A 49 -18.86 11.07 -1.88
N TRP A 50 -17.95 10.35 -2.55
CA TRP A 50 -17.07 10.89 -3.56
C TRP A 50 -17.28 10.19 -4.90
N ASP A 51 -17.45 10.97 -5.96
CA ASP A 51 -17.76 10.47 -7.31
C ASP A 51 -17.16 11.38 -8.40
N PRO A 52 -15.83 11.40 -8.52
CA PRO A 52 -15.16 12.21 -9.53
C PRO A 52 -15.42 11.64 -10.93
N ALA A 53 -15.33 12.45 -11.97
CA ALA A 53 -15.43 11.93 -13.35
C ALA A 53 -14.38 10.83 -13.62
N ASP A 54 -13.17 11.01 -13.10
CA ASP A 54 -12.06 10.05 -13.15
C ASP A 54 -11.41 9.93 -11.76
N PHE A 55 -11.12 8.70 -11.34
CA PHE A 55 -10.37 8.45 -10.10
C PHE A 55 -8.88 8.74 -10.25
N THR A 56 -8.37 8.78 -11.48
CA THR A 56 -6.99 9.15 -11.78
C THR A 56 -6.86 10.66 -11.75
N LEU A 57 -5.95 11.17 -10.90
CA LEU A 57 -5.62 12.59 -10.90
C LEU A 57 -4.96 12.98 -12.23
N SER A 58 -5.46 14.07 -12.83
CA SER A 58 -4.79 14.67 -13.97
C SER A 58 -3.47 15.31 -13.55
N GLN A 59 -2.53 15.41 -14.50
CA GLN A 59 -1.26 16.10 -14.27
C GLN A 59 -1.47 17.56 -13.80
N ALA A 60 -2.47 18.24 -14.35
CA ALA A 60 -2.82 19.60 -13.94
C ALA A 60 -3.33 19.67 -12.48
N ALA A 61 -4.11 18.69 -12.04
CA ALA A 61 -4.57 18.60 -10.65
C ALA A 61 -3.39 18.34 -9.69
N ILE A 62 -2.45 17.47 -10.08
CA ILE A 62 -1.23 17.22 -9.33
C ILE A 62 -0.40 18.50 -9.19
N GLU A 63 -0.16 19.22 -10.29
CA GLU A 63 0.59 20.48 -10.26
C GLU A 63 -0.10 21.56 -9.43
N ALA A 64 -1.43 21.62 -9.49
CA ALA A 64 -2.21 22.55 -8.67
C ALA A 64 -2.09 22.21 -7.17
N ALA A 65 -2.09 20.93 -6.80
CA ALA A 65 -1.87 20.50 -5.42
C ALA A 65 -0.44 20.82 -4.94
N VAL A 66 0.57 20.54 -5.77
CA VAL A 66 1.98 20.87 -5.46
C VAL A 66 2.18 22.37 -5.24
N LYS A 67 1.51 23.22 -6.03
CA LYS A 67 1.57 24.69 -5.88
C LYS A 67 0.95 25.22 -4.58
N GLN A 68 0.20 24.41 -3.85
CA GLN A 68 -0.35 24.80 -2.54
C GLN A 68 0.68 24.66 -1.42
N LEU A 69 1.77 23.93 -1.66
CA LEU A 69 2.84 23.73 -0.69
C LEU A 69 3.76 24.95 -0.63
N SER A 70 4.20 25.28 0.58
CA SER A 70 5.27 26.25 0.78
C SER A 70 6.61 25.73 0.29
N ALA A 71 7.54 26.63 -0.01
CA ALA A 71 8.90 26.26 -0.40
C ALA A 71 9.58 25.34 0.63
N ARG A 72 9.34 25.59 1.92
CA ARG A 72 9.89 24.77 3.01
C ARG A 72 9.32 23.35 3.02
N GLU A 73 8.00 23.18 2.84
CA GLU A 73 7.39 21.84 2.77
C GLU A 73 7.93 21.04 1.59
N LEU A 74 8.13 21.69 0.44
CA LEU A 74 8.75 21.06 -0.74
C LEU A 74 10.19 20.64 -0.45
N GLU A 75 10.99 21.52 0.17
CA GLU A 75 12.36 21.20 0.57
C GLU A 75 12.42 20.02 1.54
N ASP A 76 11.56 20.01 2.56
CA ASP A 76 11.49 18.92 3.56
C ASP A 76 11.11 17.59 2.92
N ILE A 77 10.13 17.58 1.99
CA ILE A 77 9.73 16.38 1.24
C ILE A 77 10.88 15.89 0.35
N HIS A 78 11.54 16.79 -0.38
CA HIS A 78 12.66 16.43 -1.26
C HIS A 78 13.86 15.89 -0.48
N PHE A 79 14.15 16.48 0.69
CA PHE A 79 15.18 15.99 1.59
C PHE A 79 14.86 14.57 2.06
N ALA A 80 13.65 14.33 2.57
CA ALA A 80 13.22 13.01 3.01
C ALA A 80 13.30 11.96 1.88
N GLN A 81 12.81 12.29 0.68
CA GLN A 81 12.90 11.41 -0.48
C GLN A 81 14.34 11.09 -0.86
N THR A 82 15.24 12.08 -0.79
CA THR A 82 16.67 11.89 -1.10
C THR A 82 17.32 10.93 -0.12
N GLN A 83 17.06 11.09 1.17
CA GLN A 83 17.62 10.22 2.21
C GLN A 83 17.10 8.78 2.08
N VAL A 84 15.78 8.60 1.88
CA VAL A 84 15.17 7.27 1.68
C VAL A 84 15.73 6.58 0.44
N ARG A 85 15.80 7.29 -0.70
CA ARG A 85 16.33 6.75 -1.95
C ARG A 85 17.81 6.39 -1.81
N GLY A 86 18.60 7.25 -1.16
CA GLY A 86 20.02 7.01 -0.94
C GLY A 86 20.28 5.69 -0.23
N PHE A 87 19.57 5.44 0.88
CA PHE A 87 19.73 4.19 1.62
C PHE A 87 19.16 2.97 0.88
N ALA A 88 18.00 3.11 0.23
CA ALA A 88 17.41 2.04 -0.58
C ALA A 88 18.34 1.62 -1.74
N GLN A 89 19.06 2.57 -2.34
CA GLN A 89 20.05 2.29 -3.38
C GLN A 89 21.25 1.52 -2.82
N ILE A 90 21.76 1.87 -1.63
CA ILE A 90 22.81 1.10 -0.96
C ILE A 90 22.37 -0.35 -0.70
N GLN A 91 21.13 -0.54 -0.22
CA GLN A 91 20.57 -1.88 -0.01
C GLN A 91 20.49 -2.65 -1.34
N ARG A 92 20.01 -2.01 -2.41
CA ARG A 92 19.98 -2.59 -3.76
C ARG A 92 21.36 -3.01 -4.24
N ASP A 93 22.36 -2.16 -4.09
CA ASP A 93 23.73 -2.43 -4.58
C ASP A 93 24.45 -3.53 -3.78
N SER A 94 23.99 -3.81 -2.56
CA SER A 94 24.47 -4.94 -1.76
C SER A 94 23.86 -6.29 -2.17
N MET A 95 22.72 -6.29 -2.89
CA MET A 95 22.08 -7.49 -3.42
C MET A 95 22.72 -7.85 -4.76
N LYS A 96 23.61 -8.84 -4.76
CA LYS A 96 24.27 -9.35 -5.97
C LYS A 96 23.70 -10.70 -6.35
N ASP A 97 23.39 -10.84 -7.63
CA ASP A 97 23.15 -12.15 -8.24
C ASP A 97 24.39 -13.02 -8.06
N VAL A 98 24.18 -14.32 -7.90
CA VAL A 98 25.25 -15.31 -7.78
C VAL A 98 25.08 -16.33 -8.88
N GLU A 99 26.19 -16.66 -9.54
CA GLU A 99 26.29 -17.77 -10.48
C GLU A 99 27.70 -18.35 -10.33
N VAL A 100 27.79 -19.63 -9.96
CA VAL A 100 29.07 -20.29 -9.68
C VAL A 100 29.01 -21.74 -10.13
N GLU A 101 30.06 -22.18 -10.82
CA GLU A 101 30.27 -23.59 -11.13
C GLU A 101 30.90 -24.30 -9.93
N THR A 102 30.12 -25.12 -9.22
CA THR A 102 30.58 -25.79 -8.00
C THR A 102 31.31 -27.11 -8.26
N LEU A 103 31.01 -27.74 -9.40
CA LEU A 103 31.66 -28.93 -9.94
C LEU A 103 31.64 -28.82 -11.47
N PRO A 104 32.54 -29.48 -12.22
CA PRO A 104 32.51 -29.44 -13.68
C PRO A 104 31.13 -29.76 -14.26
N GLY A 105 30.54 -28.80 -14.96
CA GLY A 105 29.21 -28.86 -15.56
C GLY A 105 28.03 -28.54 -14.62
N VAL A 106 28.27 -28.17 -13.35
CA VAL A 106 27.21 -27.87 -12.36
C VAL A 106 27.28 -26.42 -11.92
N VAL A 107 26.35 -25.61 -12.42
CA VAL A 107 26.22 -24.18 -12.08
C VAL A 107 25.08 -23.97 -11.09
N LEU A 108 25.37 -23.34 -9.96
CA LEU A 108 24.42 -22.95 -8.93
C LEU A 108 24.40 -21.44 -8.78
N GLY A 109 23.26 -20.88 -8.36
CA GLY A 109 23.11 -19.44 -8.28
C GLY A 109 21.76 -18.96 -7.77
N HIS A 110 21.64 -17.64 -7.60
CA HIS A 110 20.39 -16.96 -7.33
C HIS A 110 20.34 -15.64 -8.10
N LYS A 111 19.13 -15.15 -8.34
CA LYS A 111 18.88 -13.87 -9.00
C LYS A 111 17.83 -13.06 -8.27
N HIS A 112 18.03 -11.75 -8.17
CA HIS A 112 17.04 -10.81 -7.68
C HIS A 112 16.18 -10.31 -8.86
N ILE A 113 14.87 -10.61 -8.82
CA ILE A 113 13.92 -10.21 -9.86
C ILE A 113 12.92 -9.20 -9.26
N PRO A 114 12.76 -8.00 -9.85
CA PRO A 114 11.77 -7.05 -9.37
C PRO A 114 10.36 -7.54 -9.71
N VAL A 115 9.39 -7.15 -8.88
CA VAL A 115 7.97 -7.30 -9.21
C VAL A 115 7.58 -6.37 -10.36
N ASN A 116 6.67 -6.81 -11.23
CA ASN A 116 6.26 -6.05 -12.42
C ASN A 116 5.37 -4.84 -12.08
N ALA A 117 4.63 -4.89 -10.97
CA ALA A 117 3.74 -3.83 -10.53
C ALA A 117 3.66 -3.81 -8.99
N VAL A 118 3.47 -2.62 -8.43
CA VAL A 118 3.25 -2.38 -7.00
C VAL A 118 2.08 -1.41 -6.81
N GLY A 119 1.26 -1.66 -5.78
CA GLY A 119 0.25 -0.73 -5.31
C GLY A 119 0.63 -0.16 -3.95
N CYS A 120 0.39 1.12 -3.73
CA CYS A 120 0.59 1.78 -2.44
C CYS A 120 -0.75 2.37 -1.99
N TYR A 121 -1.19 2.01 -0.78
CA TYR A 121 -2.39 2.57 -0.17
C TYR A 121 -1.98 3.58 0.91
N VAL A 122 -2.48 4.80 0.79
CA VAL A 122 -2.31 5.87 1.77
C VAL A 122 -3.70 6.23 2.29
N PRO A 123 -3.99 6.06 3.59
CA PRO A 123 -5.25 6.51 4.18
C PRO A 123 -5.44 8.02 3.98
N GLY A 124 -6.66 8.43 3.70
CA GLY A 124 -7.07 9.84 3.63
C GLY A 124 -7.21 10.52 4.99
#